data_AF-A0AAE3GPM5-F1
#
_entry.id   AF-A0AAE3GPM5-F1
#
_cell.length_a   1.000
_cell.length_b   1.000
_cell.length_c   1.000
_cell.angle_alpha   90.00
_cell.angle_beta   90.00
_cell.angle_gamma   90.00
#
_symmetry.space_group_name_H-M   'P 1'
#
loop_
_entity.id
_entity.type
_entity.pdbx_description
1 polymer ?
#
loop_
_entity_poly.entity_id
_entity_poly.type
_entity_poly.pdbx_seq_one_letter_code
_entity_poly.pdbx_strand_id
1 'polypeptide(L)'
;MPKKARKRNPEDLVLATFIVPHEKWQDFQKMAKAEGRTASATLAAFIESYLAGDRPLEIEIATDLEAELMRNLDDRIEVAMEPKIANLGDKLNQLQNTVIELNKRLDKAEKAANQSNADKSKTPRFIDVEVISIEENIYKNPDSNIDNDDIDVDVDVDIEIDSDSDKNLDNFKGLTQKSLCEEFGINPINIVRNAKVRNLSSQEYLQQLTGWVYRRGKYYPPEA
;
A
#
# COMPACT_ATOMS: atom_id res chain seq x y z
N MET A 1 -23.37 66.38 23.26
CA MET A 1 -21.95 66.79 23.09
C MET A 1 -21.17 65.61 22.52
N PRO A 2 -20.49 65.75 21.36
CA PRO A 2 -19.70 64.66 20.81
C PRO A 2 -18.49 64.38 21.72
N LYS A 3 -18.32 63.12 22.11
CA LYS A 3 -17.14 62.68 22.89
C LYS A 3 -15.91 62.91 22.02
N LYS A 4 -14.99 63.78 22.46
CA LYS A 4 -13.71 63.99 21.79
C LYS A 4 -12.98 62.64 21.71
N ALA A 5 -12.59 62.24 20.50
CA ALA A 5 -11.79 61.05 20.29
C ALA A 5 -10.49 61.17 21.10
N ARG A 6 -10.20 60.17 21.93
CA ARG A 6 -8.99 60.11 22.75
C ARG A 6 -7.79 60.00 21.79
N LYS A 7 -6.86 60.97 21.84
CA LYS A 7 -5.60 60.87 21.10
C LYS A 7 -4.82 59.68 21.66
N ARG A 8 -4.42 58.76 20.78
CA ARG A 8 -3.62 57.57 21.14
C ARG A 8 -2.14 57.94 21.15
N ASN A 9 -1.41 57.36 22.10
CA ASN A 9 0.04 57.45 22.14
C ASN A 9 0.64 56.38 21.21
N PRO A 10 1.85 56.62 20.67
CA PRO A 10 2.51 55.68 19.76
C PRO A 10 2.84 54.31 20.38
N GLU A 11 2.88 54.22 21.71
CA GLU A 11 3.13 52.96 22.44
C GLU A 11 1.84 52.20 22.81
N ASP A 12 0.67 52.77 22.52
CA ASP A 12 -0.60 52.12 22.86
C ASP A 12 -0.83 50.90 21.95
N LEU A 13 -1.05 49.73 22.55
CA LEU A 13 -1.42 48.52 21.80
C LEU A 13 -2.73 48.75 21.03
N VAL A 14 -2.71 48.42 19.74
CA VAL A 14 -3.88 48.53 18.87
C VAL A 14 -4.41 47.16 18.53
N LEU A 15 -5.68 46.91 18.85
CA LEU A 15 -6.39 45.76 18.32
C LEU A 15 -6.73 46.02 16.85
N ALA A 16 -6.21 45.17 15.97
CA ALA A 16 -6.55 45.14 14.56
C ALA A 16 -7.37 43.88 14.25
N THR A 17 -8.37 44.03 13.38
CA THR A 17 -9.19 42.92 12.88
C THR A 17 -8.93 42.77 11.39
N PHE A 18 -8.69 41.53 10.97
CA PHE A 18 -8.37 41.20 9.58
C PHE A 18 -9.36 40.17 9.05
N ILE A 19 -9.67 40.25 7.76
CA ILE A 19 -10.44 39.23 7.06
C ILE A 19 -9.43 38.33 6.35
N VAL A 20 -9.35 37.07 6.78
CA VAL A 20 -8.41 36.08 6.25
C VAL A 20 -9.19 34.79 5.96
N PRO A 21 -8.94 34.12 4.83
CA PRO A 21 -9.52 32.81 4.58
C PRO A 21 -9.24 31.84 5.72
N HIS A 22 -10.26 31.12 6.17
CA HIS A 22 -10.18 30.25 7.35
C HIS A 22 -9.06 29.21 7.27
N GLU A 23 -8.90 28.57 6.10
CA GLU A 23 -7.85 27.57 5.86
C GLU A 23 -6.44 28.17 6.04
N LYS A 24 -6.18 29.32 5.41
CA LYS A 24 -4.89 30.03 5.54
C LYS A 24 -4.62 30.46 6.99
N TRP A 25 -5.66 30.88 7.71
CA TRP A 25 -5.53 31.22 9.13
C TRP A 25 -5.17 30.00 9.98
N GLN A 26 -5.79 28.85 9.74
CA GLN A 26 -5.46 27.62 10.46
C GLN A 26 -4.02 27.19 10.22
N ASP A 27 -3.56 27.23 8.97
CA ASP A 27 -2.18 26.85 8.63
C ASP A 27 -1.17 27.79 9.27
N PHE A 28 -1.43 29.10 9.24
CA PHE A 28 -0.61 30.10 9.92
C PHE A 28 -0.53 29.83 11.43
N GLN A 29 -1.65 29.50 12.08
CA GLN A 29 -1.68 29.15 13.50
C GLN A 29 -0.89 27.87 13.81
N LYS A 30 -0.97 26.85 12.95
CA LYS A 30 -0.19 25.61 13.11
C LYS A 30 1.31 25.89 13.01
N MET A 31 1.74 26.67 12.02
CA MET A 31 3.14 27.04 11.84
C MET A 31 3.67 27.84 13.02
N ALA A 32 2.95 28.88 13.46
CA ALA A 32 3.32 29.65 14.63
C ALA A 32 3.48 28.77 15.87
N LYS A 33 2.55 27.83 16.09
CA LYS A 33 2.60 26.89 17.21
C LYS A 33 3.79 25.93 17.12
N ALA A 34 4.14 25.46 15.92
CA ALA A 34 5.31 24.60 15.70
C ALA A 34 6.62 25.32 16.07
N GLU A 35 6.70 26.64 15.85
CA GLU A 35 7.81 27.49 16.27
C GLU A 35 7.75 27.90 17.76
N GLY A 36 6.77 27.43 18.51
CA GLY A 36 6.56 27.79 19.92
C GLY A 36 6.07 29.23 20.14
N ARG A 37 5.51 29.87 19.10
CA ARG A 37 5.00 31.25 19.13
C ARG A 37 3.48 31.30 19.01
N THR A 38 2.90 32.43 19.41
CA THR A 38 1.47 32.69 19.14
C THR A 38 1.32 33.35 17.78
N ALA A 39 0.17 33.13 17.11
CA ALA A 39 -0.12 33.77 15.82
C ALA A 39 0.03 35.30 15.86
N SER A 40 -0.38 35.94 16.97
CA SER A 40 -0.23 37.39 17.16
C SER A 40 1.23 37.82 17.28
N ALA A 41 2.07 37.05 17.98
CA ALA A 41 3.50 37.35 18.09
C ALA A 41 4.23 37.16 16.76
N THR A 42 3.89 36.10 16.02
CA THR A 42 4.43 35.87 14.67
C THR A 42 4.02 36.97 13.71
N LEU A 43 2.76 37.44 13.76
CA LEU A 43 2.28 38.54 12.93
C LEU A 43 2.95 39.88 13.30
N ALA A 44 3.14 40.17 14.59
CA ALA A 44 3.83 41.37 15.04
C ALA A 44 5.29 41.37 14.55
N ALA A 45 6.01 40.25 14.70
CA ALA A 45 7.37 40.09 14.20
C ALA A 45 7.45 40.25 12.67
N PHE A 46 6.47 39.72 11.93
CA PHE A 46 6.38 39.92 10.49
C PHE A 46 6.22 41.40 10.12
N ILE A 47 5.36 42.14 10.83
CA ILE A 47 5.16 43.58 10.60
C ILE A 47 6.46 44.35 10.91
N GLU A 48 7.14 44.03 12.00
CA GLU A 48 8.43 44.63 12.35
C GLU A 48 9.50 44.37 11.28
N SER A 49 9.63 43.13 10.82
CA SER A 49 10.54 42.74 9.72
C SER A 49 10.21 43.49 8.43
N TYR A 50 8.92 43.56 8.08
CA TYR A 50 8.45 44.25 6.89
C TYR A 50 8.76 45.75 6.93
N LEU A 51 8.59 46.39 8.09
CA LEU A 51 8.91 47.81 8.30
C LEU A 51 10.42 48.06 8.36
N ALA A 52 11.21 47.11 8.86
CA ALA A 52 12.67 47.18 8.88
C ALA A 52 13.29 47.07 7.48
N GLY A 53 12.50 46.76 6.45
CA GLY A 53 12.99 46.55 5.09
C GLY A 53 13.67 45.20 4.89
N ASP A 54 13.67 44.34 5.93
CA ASP A 54 14.03 42.93 5.83
C ASP A 54 12.83 42.19 5.22
N ARG A 55 12.62 42.45 3.93
CA ARG A 55 11.63 41.73 3.15
C ARG A 55 12.19 40.34 2.90
N PRO A 56 11.48 39.26 3.27
CA PRO A 56 11.58 38.05 2.47
C PRO A 56 10.95 38.40 1.11
N LEU A 57 11.72 39.08 0.25
CA LEU A 57 11.34 39.30 -1.13
C LEU A 57 11.16 37.93 -1.77
N GLU A 58 9.99 37.81 -2.39
CA GLU A 58 9.54 36.71 -3.21
C GLU A 58 10.66 36.13 -4.09
N ILE A 59 10.77 34.79 -4.10
CA ILE A 59 10.63 34.00 -5.33
C ILE A 59 11.38 34.56 -6.56
N GLU A 60 12.66 34.92 -6.42
CA GLU A 60 13.55 35.20 -7.57
C GLU A 60 14.95 34.57 -7.42
N ILE A 61 15.17 33.71 -6.42
CA ILE A 61 16.37 32.85 -6.31
C ILE A 61 16.08 31.43 -6.85
N ALA A 62 14.84 31.19 -7.29
CA ALA A 62 14.36 29.88 -7.69
C ALA A 62 15.08 29.33 -8.92
N THR A 63 15.43 30.13 -9.94
CA THR A 63 15.92 29.53 -11.20
C THR A 63 17.27 28.84 -11.08
N ASP A 64 18.24 29.43 -10.38
CA ASP A 64 19.59 28.85 -10.29
C ASP A 64 19.64 27.75 -9.23
N LEU A 65 18.99 27.93 -8.07
CA LEU A 65 18.96 26.90 -7.03
C LEU A 65 18.05 25.72 -7.43
N GLU A 66 16.92 25.95 -8.11
CA GLU A 66 16.10 24.87 -8.67
C GLU A 66 16.80 24.17 -9.83
N ALA A 67 17.55 24.88 -10.68
CA ALA A 67 18.37 24.24 -11.72
C ALA A 67 19.50 23.39 -11.13
N GLU A 68 20.17 23.87 -10.08
CA GLU A 68 21.19 23.11 -9.33
C GLU A 68 20.57 21.88 -8.65
N LEU A 69 19.39 22.02 -8.03
CA LEU A 69 18.63 20.92 -7.43
C LEU A 69 18.14 19.90 -8.45
N MET A 70 17.64 20.36 -9.61
CA MET A 70 17.22 19.48 -10.70
C MET A 70 18.42 18.71 -11.28
N ARG A 71 19.55 19.38 -11.53
CA ARG A 71 20.78 18.70 -11.97
C ARG A 71 21.28 17.69 -10.95
N ASN A 72 21.28 18.05 -9.66
CA ASN A 72 21.70 17.13 -8.61
C ASN A 72 20.76 15.90 -8.51
N LEU A 73 19.46 16.11 -8.69
CA LEU A 73 18.48 15.03 -8.72
C LEU A 73 18.70 14.13 -9.94
N ASP A 74 18.91 14.71 -11.12
CA ASP A 74 19.18 13.97 -12.35
C ASP A 74 20.47 13.15 -12.23
N ASP A 75 21.58 13.75 -11.76
CA ASP A 75 22.85 13.06 -11.54
C ASP A 75 22.69 11.89 -10.54
N ARG A 76 21.94 12.10 -9.45
CA ARG A 76 21.67 11.06 -8.45
C ARG A 76 20.80 9.95 -8.99
N ILE A 77 19.82 10.29 -9.84
CA ILE A 77 18.96 9.31 -10.51
C ILE A 77 19.80 8.49 -11.49
N GLU A 78 20.64 9.13 -12.31
CA GLU A 78 21.52 8.48 -13.27
C GLU A 78 22.48 7.52 -12.56
N VAL A 79 23.21 7.99 -11.54
CA VAL A 79 24.12 7.15 -10.73
C VAL A 79 23.40 5.98 -10.04
N ALA A 80 22.15 6.17 -9.61
CA ALA A 80 21.38 5.09 -8.98
C ALA A 80 20.72 4.13 -9.98
N MET A 81 20.47 4.56 -11.21
CA MET A 81 19.80 3.78 -12.25
C MET A 81 20.79 2.99 -13.11
N GLU A 82 21.96 3.54 -13.43
CA GLU A 82 23.02 2.86 -14.18
C GLU A 82 23.31 1.42 -13.68
N PRO A 83 23.57 1.18 -12.37
CA PRO A 83 23.85 -0.17 -11.88
C PRO A 83 22.62 -1.08 -11.91
N LYS A 84 21.41 -0.52 -11.78
CA LYS A 84 20.17 -1.30 -11.86
C LYS A 84 19.88 -1.75 -13.29
N ILE A 85 20.12 -0.88 -14.26
CA ILE A 85 19.99 -1.18 -15.69
C ILE A 85 21.02 -2.25 -16.09
N ALA A 86 22.28 -2.10 -15.66
CA ALA A 86 23.32 -3.10 -15.90
C ALA A 86 22.95 -4.47 -15.32
N ASN A 87 22.51 -4.52 -14.05
CA ASN A 87 22.08 -5.75 -13.39
C ASN A 87 20.87 -6.40 -14.09
N LEU A 88 19.89 -5.61 -14.52
CA LEU A 88 18.76 -6.12 -15.31
C LEU A 88 19.21 -6.67 -16.66
N GLY A 89 20.17 -6.03 -17.33
CA GLY A 89 20.79 -6.52 -18.55
C GLY A 89 21.46 -7.89 -18.35
N ASP A 90 22.23 -8.05 -17.26
CA ASP A 90 22.89 -9.32 -16.93
C ASP A 90 21.88 -10.44 -16.66
N LYS A 91 20.83 -10.14 -15.89
CA LYS A 91 19.74 -11.10 -15.62
C LYS A 91 19.00 -11.50 -16.89
N LEU A 92 18.76 -10.56 -17.80
CA LEU A 92 18.11 -10.83 -19.08
C LEU A 92 18.97 -11.75 -19.93
N ASN A 93 20.28 -11.50 -20.00
CA ASN A 93 21.24 -12.35 -20.71
C ASN A 93 21.30 -13.76 -20.11
N GLN A 94 21.30 -13.88 -18.78
CA GLN A 94 21.24 -15.18 -18.11
C GLN A 94 19.94 -15.93 -18.46
N LEU A 95 18.79 -15.26 -18.40
CA LEU A 95 17.51 -15.86 -18.74
C LEU A 95 17.50 -16.32 -20.20
N GLN A 96 17.98 -15.49 -21.12
CA GLN A 96 18.08 -15.83 -22.54
C GLN A 96 18.94 -17.08 -22.76
N ASN A 97 20.09 -17.19 -22.08
CA ASN A 97 20.93 -18.38 -22.14
C ASN A 97 20.24 -19.63 -21.59
N THR A 98 19.48 -19.50 -20.48
CA THR A 98 18.71 -20.64 -19.94
C THR A 98 17.62 -21.10 -20.90
N VAL A 99 16.92 -20.18 -21.59
CA VAL A 99 15.90 -20.52 -22.59
C VAL A 99 16.53 -21.24 -23.78
N ILE A 100 17.68 -20.77 -24.27
CA ILE A 100 18.42 -21.42 -25.35
C ILE A 100 18.79 -22.86 -24.96
N GLU A 101 19.32 -23.07 -23.75
CA GLU A 101 19.69 -24.39 -23.26
C GLU A 101 18.47 -25.31 -23.06
N LEU A 102 17.36 -24.78 -22.54
CA LEU A 102 16.11 -25.56 -22.40
C LEU A 102 15.56 -25.97 -23.77
N ASN A 103 15.55 -25.09 -24.76
CA ASN A 103 15.14 -25.43 -26.12
C ASN A 103 16.03 -26.53 -26.72
N LYS A 104 17.34 -26.44 -26.52
CA LYS A 104 18.28 -27.49 -26.97
C LYS A 104 18.01 -28.85 -26.29
N ARG A 105 17.66 -28.84 -25.00
CA ARG A 105 17.27 -30.06 -24.27
C ARG A 105 15.93 -30.61 -24.77
N LEU A 106 14.98 -29.72 -25.07
CA LEU A 106 13.69 -30.09 -25.64
C LEU A 106 13.88 -30.77 -27.01
N ASP A 107 14.65 -30.17 -27.92
CA ASP A 107 14.98 -30.76 -29.22
C ASP A 107 15.60 -32.16 -29.09
N LYS A 108 16.47 -32.35 -28.09
CA LYS A 108 17.11 -33.65 -27.82
C LYS A 108 16.11 -34.67 -27.29
N ALA A 109 15.22 -34.26 -26.38
CA ALA A 109 14.17 -35.11 -25.84
C ALA A 109 13.16 -35.52 -26.91
N GLU A 110 12.75 -34.59 -27.78
CA GLU A 110 11.87 -34.86 -28.91
C GLU A 110 12.49 -35.87 -29.89
N LYS A 111 13.78 -35.69 -30.24
CA LYS A 111 14.50 -36.65 -31.09
C LYS A 111 14.57 -38.04 -30.45
N ALA A 112 14.85 -38.12 -29.15
CA ALA A 112 14.90 -39.39 -28.43
C ALA A 112 13.52 -40.08 -28.35
N ALA A 113 12.46 -39.32 -28.11
CA ALA A 113 11.09 -39.83 -28.10
C ALA A 113 10.68 -40.38 -29.47
N ASN A 114 10.98 -39.64 -30.56
CA ASN A 114 10.67 -40.06 -31.92
C ASN A 114 11.47 -41.29 -32.38
N GLN A 115 12.73 -41.43 -31.94
CA GLN A 115 13.52 -42.64 -32.17
C GLN A 115 12.98 -43.85 -31.39
N SER A 116 12.53 -43.65 -30.14
CA SER A 116 11.94 -44.73 -29.33
C SER A 116 10.58 -45.23 -29.86
N ASN A 117 9.83 -44.39 -30.58
CA ASN A 117 8.59 -44.77 -31.23
C ASN A 117 8.81 -45.50 -32.57
N ALA A 118 9.95 -45.26 -33.25
CA ALA A 118 10.31 -45.99 -34.47
C ALA A 118 10.69 -47.46 -34.18
N ASP A 119 11.33 -47.73 -33.03
CA ASP A 119 11.78 -49.07 -32.61
C ASP A 119 10.66 -49.98 -32.06
N LYS A 120 9.46 -49.45 -31.76
CA LYS A 120 8.30 -50.24 -31.31
C LYS A 120 7.41 -50.78 -32.44
N SER A 121 7.79 -50.57 -33.70
CA SER A 121 7.03 -51.06 -34.86
C SER A 121 7.31 -52.52 -35.26
N LYS A 122 8.20 -53.24 -34.54
CA LYS A 122 8.32 -54.70 -34.65
C LYS A 122 7.46 -55.38 -33.60
N THR A 123 6.27 -55.81 -34.03
CA THR A 123 5.40 -56.72 -33.29
C THR A 123 6.12 -58.02 -32.90
N PRO A 124 5.82 -58.52 -31.69
CA PRO A 124 5.57 -59.94 -31.53
C PRO A 124 4.12 -60.20 -31.10
N ARG A 125 3.64 -61.35 -31.56
CA ARG A 125 2.30 -61.94 -31.45
C ARG A 125 1.78 -62.08 -30.00
N PHE A 126 0.50 -61.70 -29.83
CA PHE A 126 -0.54 -62.13 -28.87
C PHE A 126 -0.25 -62.17 -27.35
N ILE A 127 -1.04 -61.39 -26.59
CA ILE A 127 -1.91 -61.89 -25.48
C ILE A 127 -3.22 -61.07 -25.54
N ASP A 128 -4.34 -61.72 -25.84
CA ASP A 128 -5.69 -61.16 -25.63
C ASP A 128 -5.95 -61.11 -24.12
N VAL A 129 -6.08 -59.89 -23.58
CA VAL A 129 -6.59 -59.66 -22.23
C VAL A 129 -8.05 -59.27 -22.38
N GLU A 130 -8.94 -60.13 -21.89
CA GLU A 130 -10.38 -59.87 -21.87
C GLU A 130 -10.67 -58.55 -21.16
N VAL A 131 -11.45 -57.71 -21.84
CA VAL A 131 -12.02 -56.47 -21.31
C VAL A 131 -13.00 -56.83 -20.20
N ILE A 132 -12.59 -56.61 -18.95
CA ILE A 132 -13.54 -56.52 -17.84
C ILE A 132 -14.19 -55.13 -17.93
N SER A 133 -15.43 -55.09 -18.41
CA SER A 133 -16.29 -53.92 -18.30
C SER A 133 -16.50 -53.60 -16.83
N ILE A 134 -15.91 -52.51 -16.34
CA ILE A 134 -16.33 -51.91 -15.07
C ILE A 134 -17.56 -51.07 -15.41
N GLU A 135 -18.72 -51.60 -15.03
CA GLU A 135 -20.01 -50.94 -15.14
C GLU A 135 -19.99 -49.57 -14.44
N GLU A 136 -20.60 -48.60 -15.11
CA GLU A 136 -21.00 -47.32 -14.56
C GLU A 136 -21.79 -47.51 -13.26
N ASN A 137 -21.39 -46.80 -12.20
CA ASN A 137 -22.36 -46.40 -11.18
C ASN A 137 -22.08 -44.99 -10.66
N ILE A 138 -22.64 -44.08 -11.44
CA ILE A 138 -23.34 -42.86 -11.04
C ILE A 138 -23.75 -42.83 -9.56
N TYR A 139 -23.26 -41.83 -8.82
CA TYR A 139 -24.00 -41.09 -7.79
C TYR A 139 -23.53 -39.63 -7.90
N LYS A 140 -24.18 -38.80 -8.74
CA LYS A 140 -25.25 -37.87 -8.38
C LYS A 140 -24.90 -36.96 -7.19
N ASN A 141 -24.46 -35.74 -7.51
CA ASN A 141 -24.83 -34.54 -6.77
C ASN A 141 -26.36 -34.37 -6.80
N PRO A 142 -26.96 -34.05 -5.66
CA PRO A 142 -27.76 -32.82 -5.54
C PRO A 142 -27.42 -32.13 -4.19
N ASP A 143 -27.16 -30.84 -4.07
CA ASP A 143 -28.09 -29.76 -4.36
C ASP A 143 -27.36 -28.44 -4.66
N SER A 144 -27.68 -27.88 -5.82
CA SER A 144 -27.69 -26.44 -6.05
C SER A 144 -28.90 -25.85 -5.33
N ASN A 145 -28.72 -24.77 -4.58
CA ASN A 145 -29.69 -23.67 -4.58
C ASN A 145 -28.96 -22.35 -4.35
N ILE A 146 -28.78 -21.66 -5.47
CA ILE A 146 -28.52 -20.24 -5.56
C ILE A 146 -29.91 -19.60 -5.45
N ASP A 147 -30.20 -18.98 -4.32
CA ASP A 147 -31.26 -17.97 -4.23
C ASP A 147 -30.57 -16.61 -4.21
N ASN A 148 -30.56 -15.98 -5.39
CA ASN A 148 -30.47 -14.53 -5.50
C ASN A 148 -31.86 -14.00 -5.20
N ASP A 149 -32.06 -13.39 -4.04
CA ASP A 149 -33.18 -12.48 -3.82
C ASP A 149 -32.65 -11.17 -3.26
N ASP A 150 -32.97 -10.11 -3.99
CA ASP A 150 -32.82 -8.70 -3.66
C ASP A 150 -33.38 -8.40 -2.27
N ILE A 151 -32.57 -7.81 -1.40
CA ILE A 151 -33.04 -7.20 -0.15
C ILE A 151 -32.33 -5.86 0.03
N ASP A 152 -32.93 -4.83 -0.56
CA ASP A 152 -32.83 -3.44 -0.10
C ASP A 152 -33.57 -3.34 1.24
N VAL A 153 -32.86 -3.12 2.35
CA VAL A 153 -33.48 -2.59 3.57
C VAL A 153 -32.51 -1.62 4.25
N ASP A 154 -32.84 -0.34 4.13
CA ASP A 154 -32.42 0.70 5.07
C ASP A 154 -33.03 0.39 6.44
N VAL A 155 -32.19 -0.02 7.40
CA VAL A 155 -32.57 -0.05 8.83
C VAL A 155 -31.43 0.54 9.66
N ASP A 156 -31.66 1.75 10.17
CA ASP A 156 -30.93 2.28 11.31
C ASP A 156 -31.22 1.38 12.53
N VAL A 157 -30.22 0.58 12.93
CA VAL A 157 -30.25 -0.15 14.21
C VAL A 157 -29.07 0.32 15.04
N ASP A 158 -29.37 1.14 16.04
CA ASP A 158 -28.49 1.38 17.18
C ASP A 158 -28.36 0.08 17.97
N ILE A 159 -27.30 -0.67 17.70
CA ILE A 159 -26.94 -1.86 18.47
C ILE A 159 -25.99 -1.43 19.60
N GLU A 160 -26.56 -1.17 20.77
CA GLU A 160 -25.83 -1.24 22.04
C GLU A 160 -25.59 -2.72 22.38
N ILE A 161 -24.38 -3.22 22.12
CA ILE A 161 -23.95 -4.52 22.66
C ILE A 161 -23.24 -4.29 24.00
N ASP A 162 -24.05 -4.25 25.07
CA ASP A 162 -23.58 -4.67 26.38
C ASP A 162 -23.50 -6.20 26.38
N SER A 163 -22.30 -6.74 26.53
CA SER A 163 -22.08 -8.18 26.72
C SER A 163 -20.80 -8.43 27.50
N ASP A 164 -20.91 -8.24 28.81
CA ASP A 164 -20.13 -8.93 29.83
C ASP A 164 -20.13 -10.45 29.58
N SER A 165 -19.18 -10.95 28.79
CA SER A 165 -18.87 -12.37 28.70
C SER A 165 -17.43 -12.57 28.22
N ASP A 166 -16.71 -13.44 28.92
CA ASP A 166 -15.37 -13.98 28.62
C ASP A 166 -14.13 -13.16 29.00
N LYS A 167 -14.02 -12.89 30.31
CA LYS A 167 -12.74 -12.66 31.01
C LYS A 167 -11.90 -13.96 31.06
N ASN A 168 -11.38 -14.42 29.91
CA ASN A 168 -10.30 -15.43 29.88
C ASN A 168 -9.59 -15.57 28.50
N LEU A 169 -9.41 -14.48 27.76
CA LEU A 169 -8.58 -14.45 26.53
C LEU A 169 -7.55 -13.31 26.48
N ASP A 170 -7.36 -12.57 27.58
CA ASP A 170 -6.49 -11.38 27.63
C ASP A 170 -4.99 -11.68 27.70
N ASN A 171 -4.57 -12.95 27.67
CA ASN A 171 -3.15 -13.30 27.74
C ASN A 171 -2.46 -13.53 26.38
N PHE A 172 -3.19 -13.46 25.26
CA PHE A 172 -2.57 -13.36 23.94
C PHE A 172 -2.96 -12.02 23.30
N LYS A 173 -2.04 -11.06 23.38
CA LYS A 173 -2.22 -9.71 22.85
C LYS A 173 -2.17 -9.75 21.32
N GLY A 174 -3.27 -10.14 20.70
CA GLY A 174 -3.44 -10.08 19.25
C GLY A 174 -3.22 -8.67 18.73
N LEU A 175 -2.61 -8.56 17.55
CA LEU A 175 -2.26 -7.29 16.93
C LEU A 175 -3.36 -6.82 15.98
N THR A 176 -3.53 -5.51 15.88
CA THR A 176 -4.37 -4.93 14.82
C THR A 176 -3.65 -5.05 13.47
N GLN A 177 -4.40 -4.96 12.36
CA GLN A 177 -3.82 -4.97 11.02
C GLN A 177 -2.70 -3.94 10.86
N LYS A 178 -2.90 -2.73 11.39
CA LYS A 178 -1.92 -1.64 11.31
C LYS A 178 -0.65 -1.99 12.10
N SER A 179 -0.81 -2.47 13.34
CA SER A 179 0.32 -2.85 14.19
C SER A 179 1.12 -4.02 13.61
N LEU A 180 0.45 -5.02 13.02
CA LEU A 180 1.11 -6.13 12.35
C LEU A 180 1.89 -5.67 11.12
N CYS A 181 1.30 -4.79 10.31
CA CYS A 181 1.99 -4.19 9.17
C CYS A 181 3.24 -3.40 9.61
N GLU A 182 3.16 -2.63 10.70
CA GLU A 182 4.33 -1.92 11.26
C GLU A 182 5.42 -2.87 11.75
N GLU A 183 5.04 -3.96 12.43
CA GLU A 183 5.99 -4.97 12.94
C GLU A 183 6.76 -5.68 11.82
N PHE A 184 6.07 -6.01 10.72
CA PHE A 184 6.66 -6.71 9.58
C PHE A 184 7.19 -5.77 8.48
N GLY A 185 7.15 -4.44 8.69
CA GLY A 185 7.58 -3.45 7.71
C GLY A 185 6.75 -3.44 6.42
N ILE A 186 5.49 -3.86 6.49
CA ILE A 186 4.55 -3.93 5.36
C ILE A 186 3.78 -2.61 5.25
N ASN A 187 3.66 -2.05 4.05
CA ASN A 187 2.87 -0.83 3.85
C ASN A 187 1.35 -1.15 3.87
N PRO A 188 0.57 -0.63 4.85
CA PRO A 188 -0.85 -0.96 4.99
C PRO A 188 -1.71 -0.48 3.82
N ILE A 189 -1.30 0.58 3.10
CA ILE A 189 -2.04 1.16 1.97
C ILE A 189 -2.10 0.17 0.80
N ASN A 190 -1.06 -0.66 0.63
CA ASN A 190 -0.94 -1.56 -0.52
C ASN A 190 -1.60 -2.92 -0.29
N ILE A 191 -2.02 -3.25 0.94
CA ILE A 191 -2.58 -4.56 1.30
C ILE A 191 -3.81 -4.89 0.46
N VAL A 192 -4.79 -3.99 0.42
CA VAL A 192 -6.05 -4.20 -0.30
C VAL A 192 -5.80 -4.40 -1.80
N ARG A 193 -4.90 -3.59 -2.37
CA ARG A 193 -4.54 -3.65 -3.79
C ARG A 193 -3.86 -4.98 -4.13
N ASN A 194 -2.88 -5.40 -3.34
CA ASN A 194 -2.14 -6.62 -3.57
C ASN A 194 -2.98 -7.88 -3.33
N ALA A 195 -3.87 -7.85 -2.33
CA ALA A 195 -4.84 -8.91 -2.07
C ALA A 195 -5.78 -9.09 -3.27
N LYS A 196 -6.30 -7.99 -3.82
CA LYS A 196 -7.17 -8.00 -5.01
C LYS A 196 -6.50 -8.60 -6.25
N VAL A 197 -5.22 -8.27 -6.50
CA VAL A 197 -4.46 -8.84 -7.63
C VAL A 197 -4.33 -10.37 -7.52
N ARG A 198 -4.41 -10.92 -6.30
CA ARG A 198 -4.30 -12.35 -6.03
C ARG A 198 -5.64 -13.06 -5.81
N ASN A 199 -6.77 -12.36 -5.98
CA ASN A 199 -8.11 -12.86 -5.63
C ASN A 199 -8.19 -13.37 -4.19
N LEU A 200 -7.56 -12.67 -3.25
CA LEU A 200 -7.60 -12.95 -1.82
C LEU A 200 -8.25 -11.78 -1.07
N SER A 201 -8.83 -12.05 0.10
CA SER A 201 -9.17 -11.01 1.06
C SER A 201 -7.91 -10.37 1.65
N SER A 202 -8.05 -9.16 2.21
CA SER A 202 -6.93 -8.48 2.87
C SER A 202 -6.39 -9.28 4.06
N GLN A 203 -7.29 -10.00 4.74
CA GLN A 203 -6.98 -10.86 5.87
C GLN A 203 -6.15 -12.08 5.44
N GLU A 204 -6.62 -12.80 4.42
CA GLU A 204 -5.91 -13.98 3.88
C GLU A 204 -4.56 -13.60 3.29
N TYR A 205 -4.47 -12.45 2.62
CA TYR A 205 -3.21 -11.96 2.08
C TYR A 205 -2.18 -11.68 3.18
N LEU A 206 -2.60 -11.04 4.28
CA LEU A 206 -1.73 -10.81 5.43
C LEU A 206 -1.35 -12.09 6.16
N GLN A 207 -2.27 -13.05 6.26
CA GLN A 207 -2.00 -14.37 6.82
C GLN A 207 -0.97 -15.14 5.99
N GLN A 208 -1.04 -15.07 4.65
CA GLN A 208 -0.02 -15.68 3.78
C GLN A 208 1.35 -15.02 3.93
N LEU A 209 1.41 -13.71 4.16
CA LEU A 209 2.67 -12.98 4.31
C LEU A 209 3.35 -13.19 5.66
N THR A 210 2.56 -13.20 6.74
CA THR A 210 3.08 -13.17 8.10
C THR A 210 3.00 -14.53 8.81
N GLY A 211 2.12 -15.43 8.33
CA GLY A 211 1.75 -16.65 9.05
C GLY A 211 0.78 -16.41 10.21
N TRP A 212 0.40 -15.16 10.49
CA TRP A 212 -0.51 -14.82 11.59
C TRP A 212 -1.97 -15.03 11.21
N VAL A 213 -2.74 -15.61 12.11
CA VAL A 213 -4.14 -15.97 11.87
C VAL A 213 -5.06 -14.83 12.33
N TYR A 214 -5.97 -14.41 11.45
CA TYR A 214 -6.97 -13.41 11.79
C TYR A 214 -8.16 -14.03 12.54
N ARG A 215 -8.44 -13.59 13.77
CA ARG A 215 -9.58 -14.04 14.59
C ARG A 215 -10.15 -12.84 15.36
N ARG A 216 -11.49 -12.70 15.38
CA ARG A 216 -12.20 -11.67 16.20
C ARG A 216 -11.62 -10.24 16.06
N GLY A 217 -11.27 -9.81 14.84
CA GLY A 217 -10.76 -8.45 14.59
C GLY A 217 -9.25 -8.25 14.79
N LYS A 218 -8.51 -9.26 15.24
CA LYS A 218 -7.06 -9.18 15.54
C LYS A 218 -6.29 -10.34 14.91
N TYR A 219 -4.99 -10.15 14.73
CA TYR A 219 -4.05 -11.16 14.25
C TYR A 219 -3.32 -11.79 15.43
N TYR A 220 -3.16 -13.11 15.38
CA TYR A 220 -2.45 -13.89 16.39
C TYR A 220 -1.32 -14.67 15.74
N PRO A 221 -0.16 -14.80 16.41
CA PRO A 221 0.93 -15.62 15.90
C PRO A 221 0.46 -17.08 15.75
N PRO A 222 1.05 -17.84 14.82
CA PRO A 222 0.76 -19.27 14.71
C PRO A 222 1.11 -19.95 16.04
N GLU A 223 0.22 -20.83 16.51
CA GLU A 223 0.46 -21.65 17.70
C GLU A 223 1.76 -22.46 17.47
N ALA A 224 2.77 -22.22 18.31
CA ALA A 224 4.08 -22.85 18.23
C ALA A 224 4.09 -24.26 18.85
#